data_AF-A0A2D7DU32-F1
#
_entry.id   AF-A0A2D7DU32-F1
#
_cell.length_a   1.000
_cell.length_b   1.000
_cell.length_c   1.000
_cell.angle_alpha   90.00
_cell.angle_beta   90.00
_cell.angle_gamma   90.00
#
_symmetry.space_group_name_H-M   'P 1'
#
loop_
_entity.id
_entity.type
_entity.pdbx_description
1 polymer ?
#
loop_
_entity_poly.entity_id
_entity_poly.type
_entity_poly.pdbx_seq_one_letter_code
_entity_poly.pdbx_strand_id
1 'polypeptide(L)'
;MRLKQRFVITGGPSSGKTTILENISSDKIICFEEIGRKIISKYLKKNNLNPFSNRPIDLSNEIFELRYKDFKKDTNKKIHFYDRGIHDVVAYLKLYNISVPNKIEKTCKNNLYDKIFLLPPWEKIYINDNERLESFETSIEIHSNIKKVYESFGMDIVDVPIGNIKQRINFIYNTIEL
;
A
#
# COMPACT_ATOMS: atom_id res chain seq x y z
N MET A 1 -10.16 19.34 -14.99
CA MET A 1 -10.06 17.91 -15.32
C MET A 1 -8.83 17.34 -14.63
N ARG A 2 -8.94 16.30 -13.80
CA ARG A 2 -7.78 15.69 -13.12
C ARG A 2 -6.89 15.06 -14.22
N LEU A 3 -5.67 15.57 -14.41
CA LEU A 3 -4.78 15.14 -15.50
C LEU A 3 -4.23 13.70 -15.34
N LYS A 4 -4.30 13.14 -14.12
CA LYS A 4 -3.70 11.85 -13.75
C LYS A 4 -4.66 11.06 -12.86
N GLN A 5 -4.86 9.79 -13.20
CA GLN A 5 -5.57 8.83 -12.38
C GLN A 5 -4.59 8.09 -11.47
N ARG A 6 -4.91 7.97 -10.20
CA ARG A 6 -4.06 7.41 -9.14
C ARG A 6 -4.78 6.27 -8.45
N PHE A 7 -4.18 5.10 -8.52
CA PHE A 7 -4.72 3.85 -7.97
C PHE A 7 -3.74 3.26 -6.96
N VAL A 8 -4.26 2.77 -5.84
CA VAL A 8 -3.44 2.04 -4.86
C VAL A 8 -3.71 0.56 -5.01
N ILE A 9 -2.66 -0.25 -5.00
CA ILE A 9 -2.73 -1.69 -4.79
C ILE A 9 -2.21 -1.95 -3.38
N THR A 10 -3.08 -2.39 -2.48
CA THR A 10 -2.75 -2.59 -1.05
C THR A 10 -3.33 -3.91 -0.52
N GLY A 11 -3.04 -4.22 0.75
CA GLY A 11 -3.42 -5.44 1.46
C GLY A 11 -2.32 -5.90 2.41
N GLY A 12 -2.61 -6.93 3.21
CA GLY A 12 -1.64 -7.56 4.12
C GLY A 12 -0.40 -8.12 3.41
N PRO A 13 0.62 -8.54 4.17
CA PRO A 13 1.76 -9.27 3.60
C PRO A 13 1.30 -10.48 2.77
N SER A 14 2.14 -10.92 1.85
CA SER A 14 1.90 -12.17 1.08
C SER A 14 0.64 -12.17 0.20
N SER A 15 0.05 -11.02 -0.15
CA SER A 15 -1.16 -10.97 -0.98
C SER A 15 -0.93 -10.98 -2.51
N GLY A 16 0.34 -11.05 -2.94
CA GLY A 16 0.75 -11.06 -4.35
C GLY A 16 0.84 -9.68 -5.03
N LYS A 17 0.88 -8.59 -4.26
CA LYS A 17 0.96 -7.20 -4.77
C LYS A 17 2.12 -6.97 -5.72
N THR A 18 3.33 -7.33 -5.29
CA THR A 18 4.57 -7.09 -6.05
C THR A 18 4.50 -7.77 -7.41
N THR A 19 4.10 -9.04 -7.46
CA THR A 19 3.93 -9.78 -8.71
C THR A 19 2.89 -9.14 -9.62
N ILE A 20 1.77 -8.63 -9.08
CA ILE A 20 0.77 -7.89 -9.87
C ILE A 20 1.40 -6.65 -10.49
N LEU A 21 2.07 -5.83 -9.70
CA LEU A 21 2.65 -4.56 -10.15
C LEU A 21 3.79 -4.76 -11.16
N GLU A 22 4.60 -5.81 -11.01
CA GLU A 22 5.66 -6.18 -11.96
C GLU A 22 5.10 -6.62 -13.32
N ASN A 23 3.90 -7.22 -13.33
CA ASN A 23 3.23 -7.68 -14.55
C ASN A 23 2.24 -6.65 -15.13
N ILE A 24 1.98 -5.54 -14.41
CA ILE A 24 1.29 -4.38 -14.95
C ILE A 24 2.29 -3.55 -15.76
N SER A 25 2.11 -3.51 -17.07
CA SER A 25 2.95 -2.74 -17.97
C SER A 25 2.12 -2.15 -19.11
N SER A 26 2.30 -0.85 -19.35
CA SER A 26 1.70 -0.11 -20.46
C SER A 26 2.43 1.22 -20.65
N ASP A 27 2.44 1.75 -21.88
CA ASP A 27 3.01 3.05 -22.20
C ASP A 27 2.34 4.21 -21.46
N LYS A 28 1.10 4.01 -20.96
CA LYS A 28 0.35 5.02 -20.20
C LYS A 28 0.50 4.90 -18.68
N ILE A 29 1.11 3.81 -18.20
CA ILE A 29 1.18 3.45 -16.78
C ILE A 29 2.58 3.71 -16.20
N ILE A 30 2.60 4.11 -14.93
CA ILE A 30 3.77 4.02 -14.04
C ILE A 30 3.39 3.31 -12.74
N CYS A 31 4.27 2.44 -12.26
CA CYS A 31 4.14 1.75 -10.97
C CYS A 31 5.17 2.30 -9.98
N PHE A 32 4.74 2.62 -8.76
CA PHE A 32 5.57 3.09 -7.65
C PHE A 32 5.70 1.98 -6.61
N GLU A 33 6.89 1.38 -6.53
CA GLU A 33 7.24 0.27 -5.65
C GLU A 33 7.05 0.58 -4.15
N GLU A 34 7.00 -0.46 -3.32
CA GLU A 34 6.86 -0.37 -1.86
C GLU A 34 8.08 0.29 -1.20
N ILE A 35 7.91 1.54 -0.73
CA ILE A 35 8.98 2.27 -0.03
C ILE A 35 9.27 1.67 1.35
N GLY A 36 8.20 1.25 2.07
CA GLY A 36 8.30 0.77 3.45
C GLY A 36 9.28 -0.39 3.60
N ARG A 37 9.19 -1.40 2.72
CA ARG A 37 10.07 -2.58 2.74
C ARG A 37 11.56 -2.20 2.66
N LYS A 38 11.92 -1.26 1.77
CA LYS A 38 13.31 -0.80 1.62
C LYS A 38 13.83 -0.12 2.88
N ILE A 39 13.00 0.71 3.52
CA ILE A 39 13.37 1.42 4.74
C ILE A 39 13.48 0.43 5.90
N ILE A 40 12.47 -0.40 6.14
CA ILE A 40 12.48 -1.39 7.23
C ILE A 40 13.71 -2.30 7.12
N SER A 41 14.03 -2.80 5.92
CA SER A 41 15.23 -3.62 5.69
C SER A 41 16.52 -2.87 6.07
N LYS A 42 16.62 -1.58 5.72
CA LYS A 42 17.77 -0.73 6.09
C LYS A 42 17.90 -0.56 7.60
N TYR A 43 16.79 -0.37 8.32
CA TYR A 43 16.79 -0.26 9.78
C TYR A 43 17.15 -1.58 10.47
N LEU A 44 16.60 -2.70 10.00
CA LEU A 44 16.91 -4.04 10.52
C LEU A 44 18.40 -4.35 10.38
N LYS A 45 18.98 -4.12 9.20
CA LYS A 45 20.43 -4.33 8.95
C LYS A 45 21.33 -3.46 9.82
N LYS A 46 20.90 -2.25 10.16
CA LYS A 46 21.72 -1.29 10.92
C LYS A 46 21.60 -1.44 12.43
N ASN A 47 20.42 -1.79 12.94
CA ASN A 47 20.11 -1.73 14.37
C ASN A 47 19.66 -3.06 14.98
N ASN A 48 19.52 -4.15 14.20
CA ASN A 48 19.02 -5.46 14.65
C ASN A 48 17.69 -5.41 15.42
N LEU A 49 16.88 -4.38 15.18
CA LEU A 49 15.65 -4.11 15.93
C LEU A 49 14.53 -3.79 14.95
N ASN A 50 13.33 -4.31 15.25
CA ASN A 50 12.13 -3.96 14.51
C ASN A 50 11.87 -2.45 14.69
N PRO A 51 11.94 -1.64 13.62
CA PRO A 51 11.85 -0.19 13.77
C PRO A 51 10.45 0.28 14.18
N PHE A 52 9.40 -0.52 13.93
CA PHE A 52 8.05 -0.19 14.38
C PHE A 52 7.87 -0.34 15.90
N SER A 53 8.66 -1.19 16.58
CA SER A 53 8.59 -1.30 18.05
C SER A 53 9.33 -0.17 18.76
N ASN A 54 10.35 0.42 18.12
CA ASN A 54 11.26 1.35 18.80
C ASN A 54 11.07 2.82 18.41
N ARG A 55 10.83 3.10 17.12
CA ARG A 55 10.66 4.47 16.60
C ARG A 55 9.56 4.54 15.54
N PRO A 56 8.32 4.14 15.88
CA PRO A 56 7.23 4.03 14.92
C PRO A 56 6.89 5.35 14.23
N ILE A 57 6.96 6.48 14.93
CA ILE A 57 6.67 7.80 14.36
C ILE A 57 7.74 8.24 13.36
N ASP A 58 9.03 8.11 13.70
CA ASP A 58 10.12 8.50 12.80
C ASP A 58 10.10 7.68 11.52
N LEU A 59 9.92 6.36 11.65
CA LEU A 59 9.80 5.45 10.52
C LEU A 59 8.58 5.80 9.66
N SER A 60 7.43 6.06 10.30
CA SER A 60 6.19 6.42 9.60
C SER A 60 6.34 7.74 8.85
N ASN A 61 7.02 8.73 9.44
CA ASN A 61 7.32 10.00 8.78
C ASN A 61 8.23 9.78 7.56
N GLU A 62 9.29 8.97 7.68
CA GLU A 62 10.21 8.69 6.57
C GLU A 62 9.48 7.99 5.39
N ILE A 63 8.69 6.96 5.69
CA ILE A 63 7.85 6.26 4.69
C ILE A 63 6.87 7.23 4.04
N PHE A 64 6.18 8.04 4.86
CA PHE A 64 5.18 8.99 4.40
C PHE A 64 5.76 10.03 3.46
N GLU A 65 6.86 10.69 3.83
CA GLU A 65 7.47 11.76 3.03
C GLU A 65 7.93 11.25 1.66
N LEU A 66 8.53 10.05 1.61
CA LEU A 66 8.95 9.42 0.36
C LEU A 66 7.74 9.01 -0.49
N ARG A 67 6.70 8.42 0.10
CA ARG A 67 5.47 8.05 -0.65
C ARG A 67 4.72 9.30 -1.14
N TYR A 68 4.75 10.37 -0.36
CA TYR A 68 4.15 11.64 -0.74
C TYR A 68 4.95 12.33 -1.86
N LYS A 69 6.27 12.16 -1.91
CA LYS A 69 7.10 12.57 -3.05
C LYS A 69 6.68 11.83 -4.32
N ASP A 70 6.44 10.52 -4.25
CA ASP A 70 5.92 9.72 -5.38
C ASP A 70 4.52 10.17 -5.81
N PHE A 71 3.64 10.50 -4.85
CA PHE A 71 2.31 11.03 -5.14
C PHE A 71 2.36 12.34 -5.95
N LYS A 72 3.32 13.21 -5.61
CA LYS A 72 3.56 14.51 -6.25
C LYS A 72 4.42 14.44 -7.50
N LYS A 73 5.00 13.27 -7.83
CA LYS A 73 5.93 13.14 -8.95
C LYS A 73 5.26 13.53 -10.26
N ASP A 74 5.93 14.41 -11.00
CA ASP A 74 5.50 14.75 -12.35
C ASP A 74 6.03 13.71 -13.34
N THR A 75 5.15 13.26 -14.23
CA THR A 75 5.39 12.20 -15.20
C THR A 75 4.48 12.48 -16.40
N ASN A 76 4.87 12.01 -17.58
CA ASN A 76 4.03 12.00 -18.78
C ASN A 76 3.01 10.84 -18.80
N LYS A 77 3.03 9.98 -17.76
CA LYS A 77 2.16 8.82 -17.63
C LYS A 77 0.82 9.27 -17.04
N LYS A 78 -0.28 8.79 -17.60
CA LYS A 78 -1.64 9.21 -17.18
C LYS A 78 -2.15 8.40 -16.01
N ILE A 79 -1.66 7.17 -15.85
CA ILE A 79 -2.14 6.20 -14.86
C ILE A 79 -1.00 5.86 -13.91
N HIS A 80 -1.26 6.01 -12.61
CA HIS A 80 -0.29 5.81 -11.55
C HIS A 80 -0.77 4.71 -10.63
N PHE A 81 -0.01 3.62 -10.51
CA PHE A 81 -0.22 2.59 -9.51
C PHE A 81 0.77 2.72 -8.36
N TYR A 82 0.30 2.57 -7.13
CA TYR A 82 1.12 2.66 -5.93
C TYR A 82 1.06 1.32 -5.17
N ASP A 83 2.20 0.66 -4.95
CA ASP A 83 2.31 -0.42 -3.97
C ASP A 83 2.23 0.20 -2.56
N ARG A 84 1.02 0.22 -2.00
CA ARG A 84 0.64 1.02 -0.82
C ARG A 84 0.62 2.54 -1.06
N GLY A 85 -0.39 3.21 -0.52
CA GLY A 85 -0.57 4.66 -0.59
C GLY A 85 -0.05 5.39 0.65
N ILE A 86 -0.19 6.73 0.67
CA ILE A 86 0.14 7.53 1.86
C ILE A 86 -0.75 7.19 3.06
N HIS A 87 -1.99 6.73 2.81
CA HIS A 87 -2.94 6.32 3.85
C HIS A 87 -2.61 4.98 4.48
N ASP A 88 -1.81 4.11 3.83
CA ASP A 88 -1.29 2.90 4.49
C ASP A 88 -0.50 3.25 5.74
N VAL A 89 0.24 4.38 5.75
CA VAL A 89 0.96 4.84 6.96
C VAL A 89 -0.02 5.12 8.10
N VAL A 90 -1.17 5.73 7.80
CA VAL A 90 -2.24 5.98 8.77
C VAL A 90 -2.83 4.67 9.28
N ALA A 91 -3.03 3.70 8.39
CA ALA A 91 -3.48 2.36 8.77
C ALA A 91 -2.51 1.71 9.75
N TYR A 92 -1.22 1.61 9.41
CA TYR A 92 -0.23 1.00 10.30
C TYR A 92 -0.12 1.72 11.65
N LEU A 93 -0.11 3.06 11.70
CA LEU A 93 -0.11 3.79 12.97
C LEU A 93 -1.33 3.46 13.84
N LYS A 94 -2.53 3.44 13.25
CA LYS A 94 -3.77 3.09 13.96
C LYS A 94 -3.79 1.64 14.44
N LEU A 95 -3.26 0.70 13.65
CA LEU A 95 -3.16 -0.72 14.02
C LEU A 95 -2.38 -0.89 15.32
N TYR A 96 -1.29 -0.14 15.48
CA TYR A 96 -0.44 -0.17 16.67
C TYR A 96 -0.91 0.78 17.79
N ASN A 97 -2.14 1.32 17.70
CA ASN A 97 -2.70 2.30 18.65
C ASN A 97 -1.84 3.56 18.85
N ILE A 98 -1.17 4.00 17.79
CA ILE A 98 -0.30 5.19 17.80
C ILE A 98 -1.06 6.37 17.21
N SER A 99 -1.02 7.51 17.90
CA SER A 99 -1.64 8.74 17.41
C SER A 99 -1.01 9.18 16.09
N VAL A 100 -1.86 9.45 15.10
CA VAL A 100 -1.42 9.90 13.77
C VAL A 100 -0.97 11.36 13.87
N PRO A 101 0.24 11.72 13.40
CA PRO A 101 0.65 13.13 13.38
C PRO A 101 -0.29 14.00 12.55
N ASN A 102 -0.68 15.17 13.08
CA ASN A 102 -1.60 16.11 12.43
C ASN A 102 -1.17 16.49 10.99
N LYS A 103 0.15 16.57 10.74
CA LYS A 103 0.69 16.85 9.40
C LYS A 103 0.34 15.75 8.40
N ILE A 104 0.48 14.49 8.81
CA ILE A 104 0.15 13.31 7.98
C ILE A 104 -1.36 13.30 7.71
N GLU A 105 -2.17 13.45 8.76
CA GLU A 105 -3.63 13.39 8.62
C GLU A 105 -4.17 14.49 7.68
N LYS A 106 -3.74 15.75 7.86
CA LYS A 106 -4.14 16.86 6.99
C LYS A 106 -3.71 16.63 5.54
N THR A 107 -2.50 16.10 5.33
CA THR A 107 -2.00 15.81 3.99
C THR A 107 -2.82 14.69 3.34
N CYS A 108 -3.15 13.63 4.07
CA CYS A 108 -4.01 12.55 3.58
C CYS A 108 -5.42 13.04 3.22
N LYS A 109 -6.01 13.97 3.98
CA LYS A 109 -7.34 14.55 3.68
C LYS A 109 -7.35 15.29 2.34
N ASN A 110 -6.24 15.91 1.97
CA ASN A 110 -6.15 16.73 0.75
C ASN A 110 -5.63 15.95 -0.48
N ASN A 111 -5.20 14.70 -0.32
CA ASN A 111 -4.51 13.94 -1.37
C ASN A 111 -5.11 12.53 -1.51
N LEU A 112 -6.32 12.45 -2.07
CA LEU A 112 -7.04 11.20 -2.27
C LEU A 112 -6.65 10.51 -3.58
N TYR A 113 -6.72 9.18 -3.55
CA TYR A 113 -6.61 8.30 -4.71
C TYR A 113 -7.98 8.11 -5.37
N ASP A 114 -8.01 7.76 -6.65
CA ASP A 114 -9.25 7.59 -7.41
C ASP A 114 -9.89 6.21 -7.17
N LYS A 115 -9.09 5.18 -6.87
CA LYS A 115 -9.59 3.85 -6.51
C LYS A 115 -8.55 3.04 -5.73
N ILE A 116 -9.01 2.22 -4.79
CA ILE A 116 -8.16 1.37 -3.95
C ILE A 116 -8.43 -0.09 -4.27
N PHE A 117 -7.44 -0.78 -4.82
CA PHE A 117 -7.45 -2.22 -5.03
C PHE A 117 -6.93 -2.91 -3.78
N LEU A 118 -7.86 -3.44 -2.98
CA LEU A 118 -7.55 -4.14 -1.74
C LEU A 118 -7.44 -5.63 -2.02
N LEU A 119 -6.28 -6.21 -1.78
CA LEU A 119 -6.05 -7.63 -1.96
C LEU A 119 -6.38 -8.34 -0.63
N PRO A 120 -7.23 -9.39 -0.66
CA PRO A 120 -7.59 -10.13 0.54
C PRO A 120 -6.39 -10.91 1.08
N PRO A 121 -6.36 -11.21 2.40
CA PRO A 121 -5.46 -12.21 2.95
C PRO A 121 -5.67 -13.53 2.22
N TRP A 122 -4.58 -14.19 1.82
CA TRP A 122 -4.67 -15.42 1.03
C TRP A 122 -3.76 -16.49 1.63
N GLU A 123 -4.37 -17.32 2.49
CA GLU A 123 -3.69 -18.38 3.25
C GLU A 123 -2.89 -19.35 2.35
N LYS A 124 -3.43 -19.70 1.17
CA LYS A 124 -2.78 -20.65 0.23
C LYS A 124 -1.43 -20.17 -0.32
N ILE A 125 -1.19 -18.86 -0.39
CA ILE A 125 0.11 -18.29 -0.80
C ILE A 125 0.88 -17.71 0.39
N TYR A 126 0.37 -17.93 1.60
CA TYR A 126 1.03 -17.58 2.83
C TYR A 126 2.20 -18.54 3.06
N ILE A 127 3.36 -18.16 2.55
CA ILE A 127 4.60 -18.86 2.84
C ILE A 127 5.13 -18.32 4.17
N ASN A 128 5.16 -19.18 5.18
CA ASN A 128 6.01 -19.03 6.36
C ASN A 128 7.47 -19.20 5.89
N ASP A 129 8.04 -18.16 5.29
CA ASP A 129 9.50 -18.07 5.21
C ASP A 129 10.02 -17.37 6.48
N ASN A 130 11.25 -17.69 6.86
CA ASN A 130 11.89 -17.19 8.08
C ASN A 130 12.07 -15.65 8.11
N GLU A 131 11.63 -14.91 7.09
CA GLU A 131 11.69 -13.45 7.03
C GLU A 131 10.37 -12.77 7.41
N ARG A 132 9.29 -13.52 7.70
CA ARG A 132 7.98 -12.95 8.07
C ARG A 132 7.61 -13.23 9.53
N LEU A 133 7.49 -12.15 10.30
CA LEU A 133 7.22 -12.15 11.73
C LEU A 133 5.72 -12.13 12.10
N GLU A 134 4.82 -11.91 11.14
CA GLU A 134 3.38 -11.71 11.38
C GLU A 134 2.60 -13.03 11.21
N SER A 135 1.45 -13.21 11.87
CA SER A 135 0.60 -14.40 11.71
C SER A 135 -0.47 -14.20 10.62
N PHE A 136 -1.16 -15.25 10.21
CA PHE A 136 -2.28 -15.12 9.27
C PHE A 136 -3.40 -14.24 9.85
N GLU A 137 -3.66 -14.38 11.16
CA GLU A 137 -4.59 -13.54 11.90
C GLU A 137 -4.18 -12.07 11.86
N THR A 138 -2.88 -11.77 12.02
CA THR A 138 -2.35 -10.41 11.86
C THR A 138 -2.61 -9.87 10.45
N SER A 139 -2.54 -10.70 9.40
CA SER A 139 -2.85 -10.29 8.03
C SER A 139 -4.34 -9.90 7.85
N ILE A 140 -5.25 -10.61 8.52
CA ILE A 140 -6.68 -10.28 8.54
C ILE A 140 -6.91 -8.93 9.25
N GLU A 141 -6.27 -8.72 10.40
CA GLU A 141 -6.35 -7.45 11.14
C GLU A 141 -5.82 -6.28 10.31
N ILE A 142 -4.65 -6.46 9.68
CA ILE A 142 -4.06 -5.47 8.76
C ILE A 142 -5.04 -5.15 7.64
N HIS A 143 -5.61 -6.16 6.98
CA HIS A 143 -6.55 -5.97 5.88
C HIS A 143 -7.79 -5.18 6.33
N SER A 144 -8.42 -5.58 7.44
CA SER A 144 -9.60 -4.90 8.00
C SER A 144 -9.29 -3.44 8.36
N ASN A 145 -8.14 -3.18 8.96
CA ASN A 145 -7.73 -1.85 9.37
C ASN A 145 -7.37 -0.94 8.17
N ILE A 146 -6.70 -1.47 7.15
CA ILE A 146 -6.46 -0.76 5.88
C ILE A 146 -7.80 -0.35 5.26
N LYS A 147 -8.75 -1.30 5.17
CA LYS A 147 -10.09 -1.05 4.63
C LYS A 147 -10.78 0.11 5.35
N LYS A 148 -10.87 0.04 6.68
CA LYS A 148 -11.46 1.09 7.53
C LYS A 148 -10.81 2.45 7.34
N VAL A 149 -9.49 2.50 7.19
CA VAL A 149 -8.79 3.77 6.96
C VAL A 149 -9.18 4.35 5.62
N TYR A 150 -9.09 3.61 4.52
CA TYR A 150 -9.46 4.13 3.21
C TYR A 150 -10.93 4.58 3.15
N GLU A 151 -11.85 3.80 3.73
CA GLU A 151 -13.28 4.17 3.87
C GLU A 151 -13.47 5.46 4.67
N SER A 152 -12.73 5.66 5.77
CA SER A 152 -12.83 6.87 6.60
C SER A 152 -12.40 8.16 5.90
N PHE A 153 -11.65 8.05 4.80
CA PHE A 153 -11.29 9.18 3.94
C PHE A 153 -12.21 9.30 2.70
N GLY A 154 -13.27 8.49 2.62
CA GLY A 154 -14.28 8.53 1.55
C GLY A 154 -13.77 8.00 0.20
N MET A 155 -12.79 7.09 0.21
CA MET A 155 -12.24 6.50 -1.02
C MET A 155 -12.91 5.17 -1.35
N ASP A 156 -13.20 4.96 -2.64
CA ASP A 156 -13.79 3.72 -3.13
C ASP A 156 -12.78 2.56 -3.10
N ILE A 157 -13.20 1.45 -2.50
CA ILE A 157 -12.42 0.23 -2.38
C ILE A 157 -13.00 -0.84 -3.30
N VAL A 158 -12.12 -1.50 -4.03
CA VAL A 158 -12.41 -2.69 -4.84
C VAL A 158 -11.62 -3.85 -4.29
N ASP A 159 -12.34 -4.85 -3.77
CA ASP A 159 -11.77 -6.11 -3.33
C ASP A 159 -11.33 -6.93 -4.56
N VAL A 160 -10.02 -7.15 -4.71
CA VAL A 160 -9.47 -7.92 -5.84
C VAL A 160 -9.68 -9.40 -5.58
N PRO A 161 -10.34 -10.14 -6.49
CA PRO A 161 -10.61 -11.56 -6.27
C PRO A 161 -9.32 -12.36 -6.17
N ILE A 162 -9.40 -13.46 -5.42
CA ILE A 162 -8.37 -14.49 -5.40
C ILE A 162 -8.37 -15.21 -6.76
N GLY A 163 -7.20 -15.50 -7.31
CA GLY A 163 -7.08 -16.14 -8.60
C GLY A 163 -5.64 -16.15 -9.11
N ASN A 164 -5.45 -16.62 -10.34
CA ASN A 164 -4.13 -16.54 -10.96
C ASN A 164 -3.77 -15.09 -11.31
N ILE A 165 -2.47 -14.84 -11.52
CA ILE A 165 -1.94 -13.49 -11.76
C ILE A 165 -2.63 -12.77 -12.92
N LYS A 166 -2.86 -13.47 -14.04
CA LYS A 166 -3.49 -12.93 -15.25
C LYS A 166 -4.94 -12.51 -14.99
N GLN A 167 -5.71 -13.32 -14.28
CA GLN A 167 -7.09 -13.00 -13.91
C GLN A 167 -7.18 -11.74 -13.06
N ARG A 168 -6.27 -11.60 -12.07
CA ARG A 168 -6.24 -10.45 -11.17
C ARG A 168 -5.86 -9.16 -11.89
N ILE A 169 -4.88 -9.23 -12.79
CA ILE A 169 -4.50 -8.08 -13.63
C ILE A 169 -5.65 -7.68 -14.56
N ASN A 170 -6.27 -8.65 -15.24
CA ASN A 170 -7.41 -8.38 -16.10
C ASN A 170 -8.57 -7.75 -15.33
N PHE A 171 -8.84 -8.23 -14.10
CA PHE A 171 -9.85 -7.63 -13.23
C PHE A 171 -9.52 -6.16 -12.91
N ILE A 172 -8.27 -5.86 -12.56
CA ILE A 172 -7.82 -4.48 -12.29
C ILE A 172 -7.98 -3.60 -13.53
N TYR A 173 -7.51 -4.05 -14.70
CA TYR A 173 -7.63 -3.32 -15.96
C TYR A 173 -9.08 -3.05 -16.36
N ASN A 174 -9.93 -4.07 -16.33
CA ASN A 174 -11.35 -3.92 -16.60
C ASN A 174 -12.02 -2.91 -15.65
N THR A 175 -11.60 -2.86 -14.38
CA THR A 175 -12.15 -1.95 -13.36
C THR A 175 -11.79 -0.48 -13.60
N ILE A 176 -10.73 -0.22 -14.39
CA ILE A 176 -10.27 1.13 -14.76
C ILE A 176 -10.40 1.40 -16.26
N GLU A 177 -11.13 0.54 -16.98
CA GLU A 177 -11.43 0.67 -18.41
C GLU A 177 -10.18 0.71 -19.30
N LEU A 178 -9.18 -0.13 -18.98
CA LEU A 178 -8.01 -0.41 -19.81
C LEU A 178 -8.13 -1.75 -20.53
#